data_AF-A0A945CH67-F1
#
_entry.id   AF-A0A945CH67-F1
#
_cell.length_a   1.000
_cell.length_b   1.000
_cell.length_c   1.000
_cell.angle_alpha   90.00
_cell.angle_beta   90.00
_cell.angle_gamma   90.00
#
_symmetry.space_group_name_H-M   'P 1'
#
loop_
_entity.id
_entity.type
_entity.pdbx_description
1 polymer ?
#
loop_
_entity_poly.entity_id
_entity_poly.type
_entity_poly.pdbx_seq_one_letter_code
_entity_poly.pdbx_strand_id
1 'polypeptide(L)'
;MTPVTLQNERLRAVLTPDPGVSLLTFSARKGDTWLPLTPDAREPDCDLKCASFLMVPYSNRIENGTFTFQNQRHQLERGTEHAIHGDVRTRPWKTEEQTRTHLCCSFDSRAHQNVNYPWPFAVRAEYEIENRAFVARLTLWNRGASPMPAGFGWHPYFNRALTSPEEPVHLCFQAQSAYPDANDNRIPSGPPQPLAPHQDFSTEKPLTP
;
A
#
# COMPACT_ATOMS: atom_id res chain seq x y z
N MET A 1 5.53 0.45 -19.74
CA MET A 1 5.61 -1.03 -19.70
C MET A 1 4.21 -1.62 -19.83
N THR A 2 4.09 -2.88 -20.25
CA THR A 2 2.82 -3.61 -20.36
C THR A 2 2.40 -4.15 -18.99
N PRO A 3 1.13 -4.01 -18.58
CA PRO A 3 0.62 -4.63 -17.35
C PRO A 3 0.79 -6.15 -17.34
N VAL A 4 1.03 -6.71 -16.16
CA VAL A 4 1.14 -8.14 -15.90
C VAL A 4 -0.17 -8.64 -15.29
N THR A 5 -0.75 -9.68 -15.89
CA THR A 5 -1.95 -10.34 -15.34
C THR A 5 -1.56 -11.61 -14.61
N LEU A 6 -1.87 -11.68 -13.32
CA LEU A 6 -1.85 -12.92 -12.54
C LEU A 6 -3.28 -13.47 -12.46
N GLN A 7 -3.50 -14.73 -12.81
CA GLN A 7 -4.84 -15.31 -12.72
C GLN A 7 -4.85 -16.84 -12.61
N ASN A 8 -5.94 -17.33 -12.00
CA ASN A 8 -6.38 -18.71 -12.12
C ASN A 8 -7.90 -18.73 -12.39
N GLU A 9 -8.55 -19.88 -12.22
CA GLU A 9 -9.99 -20.04 -12.47
C GLU A 9 -10.90 -19.17 -11.56
N ARG A 10 -10.34 -18.62 -10.46
CA ARG A 10 -11.08 -17.97 -9.37
C ARG A 10 -10.68 -16.53 -9.10
N LEU A 11 -9.42 -16.17 -9.30
CA LEU A 11 -8.87 -14.86 -8.97
C LEU A 11 -8.13 -14.27 -10.16
N ARG A 12 -8.18 -12.95 -10.30
CA ARG A 12 -7.43 -12.19 -11.30
C ARG A 12 -6.94 -10.88 -10.70
N ALA A 13 -5.63 -10.68 -10.73
CA ALA A 13 -4.96 -9.43 -10.38
C ALA A 13 -4.19 -8.90 -11.59
N VAL A 14 -4.23 -7.58 -11.80
CA VAL A 14 -3.45 -6.92 -12.84
C VAL A 14 -2.53 -5.92 -12.16
N LEU A 15 -1.21 -6.04 -12.39
CA LEU A 15 -0.19 -5.18 -11.80
C LEU A 15 0.62 -4.48 -12.90
N THR A 16 1.27 -3.37 -12.56
CA THR A 16 2.33 -2.77 -13.39
C THR A 16 3.65 -2.83 -12.66
N PRO A 17 4.68 -3.56 -13.15
CA PRO A 17 6.00 -3.56 -12.53
C PRO A 17 6.62 -2.16 -12.44
N ASP A 18 6.38 -1.34 -13.47
CA ASP A 18 6.88 0.02 -13.56
C ASP A 18 5.73 1.02 -13.81
N PRO A 19 5.53 2.02 -12.94
CA PRO A 19 6.26 2.26 -11.69
C PRO A 19 5.68 1.50 -10.48
N GLY A 20 6.55 1.19 -9.52
CA GLY A 20 6.17 0.89 -8.14
C GLY A 20 5.52 -0.47 -7.86
N VAL A 21 5.48 -1.39 -8.84
CA VAL A 21 4.79 -2.69 -8.72
C VAL A 21 3.33 -2.51 -8.28
N SER A 22 2.65 -1.52 -8.86
CA SER A 22 1.32 -1.10 -8.42
C SER A 22 0.24 -2.07 -8.89
N LEU A 23 -0.71 -2.39 -8.01
CA LEU A 23 -1.92 -3.13 -8.37
C LEU A 23 -2.88 -2.19 -9.11
N LEU A 24 -3.27 -2.53 -10.32
CA LEU A 24 -4.23 -1.78 -11.12
C LEU A 24 -5.67 -2.22 -10.84
N THR A 25 -5.90 -3.53 -10.69
CA THR A 25 -7.19 -4.09 -10.30
C THR A 25 -7.04 -5.49 -9.71
N PHE A 26 -7.97 -5.89 -8.85
CA PHE A 26 -8.10 -7.24 -8.32
C PHE A 26 -9.57 -7.67 -8.30
N SER A 27 -9.85 -8.86 -8.81
CA SER A 27 -11.19 -9.41 -8.95
C SER A 27 -11.26 -10.89 -8.58
N ALA A 28 -12.46 -11.32 -8.18
CA ALA A 28 -12.76 -12.71 -7.87
C ALA A 28 -13.98 -13.19 -8.67
N ARG A 29 -13.96 -14.46 -9.06
CA ARG A 29 -15.04 -15.08 -9.83
C ARG A 29 -16.15 -15.60 -8.92
N LYS A 30 -17.39 -15.21 -9.20
CA LYS A 30 -18.63 -15.74 -8.58
C LYS A 30 -19.56 -16.21 -9.71
N GLY A 31 -19.67 -17.52 -9.89
CA GLY A 31 -20.34 -18.11 -11.05
C GLY A 31 -19.62 -17.72 -12.35
N ASP A 32 -20.35 -17.11 -13.28
CA ASP A 32 -19.80 -16.64 -14.55
C ASP A 32 -19.37 -15.16 -14.53
N THR A 33 -19.52 -14.49 -13.39
CA THR A 33 -19.20 -13.07 -13.23
C THR A 33 -17.88 -12.86 -12.48
N TRP A 34 -17.09 -11.89 -12.94
CA TRP A 34 -15.95 -11.36 -12.19
C TRP A 34 -16.39 -10.17 -11.35
N LEU A 35 -16.29 -10.31 -10.03
CA LEU A 35 -16.58 -9.24 -9.08
C LEU A 35 -15.31 -8.41 -8.83
N PRO A 36 -15.35 -7.09 -9.00
CA PRO A 36 -14.18 -6.22 -8.81
C PRO A 36 -13.99 -5.94 -7.32
N LEU A 37 -13.04 -6.63 -6.67
CA LEU A 37 -12.77 -6.44 -5.24
C LEU A 37 -12.14 -5.07 -4.96
N THR A 38 -11.40 -4.54 -5.92
CA THR A 38 -10.83 -3.19 -5.91
C THR A 38 -11.35 -2.38 -7.09
N PRO A 39 -11.27 -1.04 -7.06
CA PRO A 39 -11.45 -0.23 -8.26
C PRO A 39 -10.56 -0.71 -9.40
N ASP A 40 -11.01 -0.52 -10.65
CA ASP A 40 -10.18 -0.74 -11.81
C ASP A 40 -9.56 0.57 -12.27
N ALA A 41 -8.31 0.80 -11.87
CA ALA A 41 -7.56 2.02 -12.16
C ALA A 41 -7.18 2.18 -13.65
N ARG A 42 -7.57 1.23 -14.50
CA ARG A 42 -7.38 1.30 -15.96
C ARG A 42 -8.59 1.92 -16.66
N GLU A 43 -9.72 1.99 -15.99
CA GLU A 43 -10.93 2.59 -16.54
C GLU A 43 -10.79 4.11 -16.63
N PRO A 44 -11.23 4.76 -17.72
CA PRO A 44 -11.07 6.20 -17.92
C PRO A 44 -11.70 7.06 -16.82
N ASP A 45 -12.81 6.59 -16.24
CA ASP A 45 -13.57 7.31 -15.22
C ASP A 45 -13.07 7.03 -13.78
N CYS A 46 -11.98 6.27 -13.63
CA CYS A 46 -11.39 6.02 -12.31
C CYS A 46 -10.40 7.13 -11.93
N ASP A 47 -10.70 7.87 -10.87
CA ASP A 47 -9.80 8.92 -10.35
C ASP A 47 -8.50 8.39 -9.71
N LEU A 48 -8.42 7.07 -9.49
CA LEU A 48 -7.24 6.42 -8.89
C LEU A 48 -6.25 5.98 -9.98
N LYS A 49 -4.98 6.32 -9.78
CA LYS A 49 -3.88 5.83 -10.64
C LYS A 49 -3.60 4.32 -10.48
N CYS A 50 -4.00 3.75 -9.36
CA CYS A 50 -3.81 2.34 -9.02
C CYS A 50 -4.75 1.94 -7.87
N ALA A 51 -5.19 0.69 -7.86
CA ALA A 51 -5.96 0.08 -6.77
C ALA A 51 -5.14 -0.19 -5.50
N SER A 52 -3.83 -0.37 -5.62
CA SER A 52 -2.91 -0.42 -4.48
C SER A 52 -1.49 -0.05 -4.91
N PHE A 53 -0.73 0.56 -4.00
CA PHE A 53 0.68 0.88 -4.19
C PHE A 53 1.49 0.57 -2.93
N LEU A 54 2.81 0.42 -3.12
CA LEU A 54 3.75 0.17 -2.04
C LEU A 54 4.15 1.47 -1.33
N MET A 55 4.19 1.44 0.00
CA MET A 55 4.70 2.52 0.85
C MET A 55 6.02 2.08 1.47
N VAL A 56 7.17 2.47 0.89
CA VAL A 56 8.50 2.02 1.32
C VAL A 56 9.51 3.15 1.08
N PRO A 57 10.43 3.47 2.02
CA PRO A 57 10.75 2.75 3.26
C PRO A 57 10.04 3.24 4.53
N TYR A 58 9.12 4.21 4.38
CA TYR A 58 8.23 4.66 5.45
C TYR A 58 6.77 4.70 4.95
N SER A 59 5.83 4.41 5.83
CA SER A 59 4.40 4.52 5.59
C SER A 59 3.84 5.82 6.16
N ASN A 60 2.72 6.28 5.59
CA ASN A 60 2.06 7.52 6.00
C ASN A 60 3.00 8.74 5.99
N ARG A 61 2.68 9.76 6.80
CA ARG A 61 3.32 11.07 6.82
C ARG A 61 4.49 11.13 7.81
N ILE A 62 5.52 11.87 7.42
CA ILE A 62 6.54 12.41 8.32
C ILE A 62 6.33 13.93 8.35
N GLU A 63 5.99 14.45 9.53
CA GLU A 63 5.70 15.86 9.74
C GLU A 63 6.84 16.73 9.22
N ASN A 64 6.51 17.66 8.31
CA ASN A 64 7.47 18.55 7.63
C ASN A 64 8.65 17.84 6.94
N GLY A 65 8.56 16.53 6.72
CA GLY A 65 9.66 15.69 6.24
C GLY A 65 10.86 15.65 7.21
N THR A 66 10.71 16.09 8.45
CA THR A 66 11.79 16.11 9.45
C THR A 66 11.56 15.03 10.50
N PHE A 67 12.62 14.34 10.88
CA PHE A 67 12.61 13.48 12.06
C PHE A 67 14.00 13.37 12.67
N THR A 68 14.06 12.94 13.93
CA THR A 68 15.32 12.65 14.62
C THR A 68 15.45 11.15 14.79
N PHE A 69 16.61 10.61 14.43
CA PHE A 69 16.96 9.20 14.64
C PHE A 69 18.41 9.11 15.11
N GLN A 70 18.67 8.34 16.17
CA GLN A 70 20.00 8.24 16.80
C GLN A 70 20.67 9.60 17.05
N ASN A 71 19.91 10.56 17.60
CA ASN A 71 20.34 11.93 17.88
C ASN A 71 20.78 12.76 16.65
N GLN A 72 20.49 12.29 15.43
CA GLN A 72 20.71 13.02 14.20
C GLN A 72 19.38 13.47 13.59
N ARG A 73 19.32 14.74 13.20
CA ARG A 73 18.17 15.29 12.48
C ARG A 73 18.31 14.96 11.00
N HIS A 74 17.27 14.39 10.41
CA HIS A 74 17.16 14.10 8.99
C HIS A 74 16.06 14.96 8.37
N GLN A 75 16.27 15.40 7.12
CA GLN A 75 15.30 16.12 6.31
C GLN A 75 15.07 15.34 5.02
N LEU A 76 13.82 15.01 4.76
CA LEU A 76 13.33 14.43 3.51
C LEU A 76 12.72 15.53 2.64
N GLU A 77 12.71 15.34 1.33
CA GLU A 77 11.87 16.11 0.42
C GLU A 77 10.40 15.92 0.79
N ARG A 78 9.64 17.01 0.74
CA ARG A 78 8.21 17.05 1.07
C ARG A 78 7.40 16.90 -0.20
N GLY A 79 6.17 16.37 -0.08
CA GLY A 79 5.13 16.60 -1.08
C GLY A 79 4.55 18.01 -0.91
N THR A 80 3.22 18.13 -0.90
CA THR A 80 2.55 19.42 -0.65
C THR A 80 2.91 19.99 0.72
N GLU A 81 2.86 19.17 1.78
CA GLU A 81 3.05 19.63 3.17
C GLU A 81 3.98 18.73 3.99
N HIS A 82 3.91 17.42 3.80
CA HIS A 82 4.66 16.43 4.56
C HIS A 82 5.35 15.46 3.60
N ALA A 83 6.42 14.81 4.04
CA ALA A 83 6.93 13.67 3.31
C ALA A 83 5.94 12.51 3.51
N ILE A 84 5.59 11.77 2.46
CA ILE A 84 4.49 10.80 2.54
C ILE A 84 4.78 9.54 1.72
N HIS A 85 4.53 8.36 2.30
CA HIS A 85 4.53 7.05 1.62
C HIS A 85 5.86 6.58 1.00
N GLY A 86 6.99 7.06 1.49
CA GLY A 86 8.28 6.63 0.97
C GLY A 86 8.53 7.11 -0.46
N ASP A 87 9.33 6.35 -1.19
CA ASP A 87 9.87 6.80 -2.48
C ASP A 87 9.81 5.75 -3.59
N VAL A 88 9.42 4.50 -3.28
CA VAL A 88 9.44 3.42 -4.28
C VAL A 88 8.25 3.42 -5.25
N ARG A 89 7.15 4.08 -4.90
CA ARG A 89 5.87 4.05 -5.65
C ARG A 89 6.02 4.53 -7.10
N THR A 90 6.86 5.52 -7.32
CA THR A 90 7.03 6.18 -8.62
C THR A 90 8.32 5.76 -9.33
N ARG A 91 9.05 4.80 -8.75
CA ARG A 91 10.34 4.34 -9.28
C ARG A 91 10.11 3.13 -10.20
N PRO A 92 10.99 2.92 -11.19
CA PRO A 92 11.02 1.69 -11.94
C PRO A 92 11.57 0.55 -11.07
N TRP A 93 11.00 -0.64 -11.23
CA TRP A 93 11.44 -1.86 -10.56
C TRP A 93 11.94 -2.87 -11.58
N LYS A 94 12.81 -3.77 -11.12
CA LYS A 94 13.27 -4.90 -11.92
C LYS A 94 12.36 -6.10 -11.70
N THR A 95 11.76 -6.64 -12.74
CA THR A 95 11.08 -7.93 -12.68
C THR A 95 12.11 -9.05 -12.62
N GLU A 96 12.04 -9.89 -11.58
CA GLU A 96 12.92 -11.04 -11.38
C GLU A 96 12.26 -12.33 -11.86
N GLU A 97 10.95 -12.48 -11.61
CA GLU A 97 10.17 -13.65 -12.01
C GLU A 97 8.75 -13.24 -12.41
N GLN A 98 8.21 -13.88 -13.44
CA GLN A 98 6.84 -13.71 -13.86
C GLN A 98 6.29 -15.03 -14.39
N THR A 99 5.16 -15.48 -13.84
CA THR A 99 4.38 -16.61 -14.33
C THR A 99 2.90 -16.22 -14.44
N ARG A 100 2.03 -17.18 -14.77
CA ARG A 100 0.57 -16.94 -14.81
C ARG A 100 0.00 -16.58 -13.43
N THR A 101 0.65 -16.98 -12.33
CA THR A 101 0.12 -16.82 -10.96
C THR A 101 1.10 -16.16 -10.00
N HIS A 102 2.31 -15.80 -10.44
CA HIS A 102 3.35 -15.23 -9.59
C HIS A 102 4.05 -14.05 -10.30
N LEU A 103 4.33 -12.99 -9.55
CA LEU A 103 5.17 -11.86 -9.96
C LEU A 103 6.13 -11.52 -8.81
N CYS A 104 7.43 -11.53 -9.09
CA CYS A 104 8.47 -11.08 -8.16
C CYS A 104 9.24 -9.92 -8.78
N CYS A 105 9.32 -8.82 -8.05
CA CYS A 105 10.03 -7.61 -8.44
C CYS A 105 11.01 -7.18 -7.35
N SER A 106 12.13 -6.58 -7.75
CA SER A 106 13.15 -6.05 -6.86
C SER A 106 13.41 -4.56 -7.13
N PHE A 107 13.81 -3.86 -6.07
CA PHE A 107 14.28 -2.47 -6.10
C PHE A 107 15.52 -2.36 -5.21
N ASP A 108 16.56 -1.69 -5.69
CA ASP A 108 17.76 -1.38 -4.90
C ASP A 108 18.02 0.12 -4.98
N SER A 109 17.86 0.82 -3.86
CA SER A 109 17.97 2.27 -3.83
C SER A 109 19.33 2.79 -4.31
N ARG A 110 20.38 1.96 -4.23
CA ARG A 110 21.74 2.30 -4.68
C ARG A 110 21.86 2.38 -6.20
N ALA A 111 20.92 1.79 -6.93
CA ALA A 111 20.84 1.85 -8.39
C ALA A 111 20.09 3.10 -8.91
N HIS A 112 19.57 3.95 -8.02
CA HIS A 112 18.79 5.13 -8.39
C HIS A 112 19.42 6.40 -7.81
N GLN A 113 19.36 7.48 -8.58
CA GLN A 113 19.77 8.81 -8.10
C GLN A 113 18.63 9.47 -7.32
N ASN A 114 19.00 10.35 -6.38
CA ASN A 114 18.08 11.19 -5.62
C ASN A 114 16.95 10.40 -4.95
N VAL A 115 17.26 9.25 -4.34
CA VAL A 115 16.29 8.54 -3.50
C VAL A 115 16.03 9.38 -2.26
N ASN A 116 14.77 9.67 -1.97
CA ASN A 116 14.35 10.53 -0.87
C ASN A 116 14.40 9.79 0.48
N TYR A 117 15.55 9.17 0.78
CA TYR A 117 15.83 8.48 2.02
C TYR A 117 17.34 8.36 2.27
N PRO A 118 17.85 8.70 3.48
CA PRO A 118 19.30 8.77 3.73
C PRO A 118 20.04 7.44 3.68
N TRP A 119 19.37 6.34 4.04
CA TRP A 119 19.99 5.02 4.10
C TRP A 119 19.77 4.25 2.80
N PRO A 120 20.78 3.53 2.30
CA PRO A 120 20.58 2.62 1.20
C PRO A 120 19.77 1.40 1.65
N PHE A 121 18.78 1.01 0.85
CA PHE A 121 17.90 -0.12 1.12
C PHE A 121 17.59 -0.90 -0.16
N ALA A 122 17.23 -2.17 0.01
CA ALA A 122 16.70 -3.00 -1.06
C ALA A 122 15.31 -3.50 -0.68
N VAL A 123 14.44 -3.68 -1.67
CA VAL A 123 13.07 -4.14 -1.49
C VAL A 123 12.78 -5.26 -2.46
N ARG A 124 12.04 -6.27 -2.01
CA ARG A 124 11.45 -7.30 -2.88
C ARG A 124 9.95 -7.34 -2.63
N ALA A 125 9.19 -7.22 -3.71
CA ALA A 125 7.74 -7.33 -3.72
C ALA A 125 7.33 -8.58 -4.50
N GLU A 126 6.59 -9.46 -3.84
CA GLU A 126 6.12 -10.74 -4.40
C GLU A 126 4.59 -10.77 -4.33
N TYR A 127 3.96 -11.12 -5.45
CA TYR A 127 2.52 -11.26 -5.57
C TYR A 127 2.21 -12.63 -6.15
N GLU A 128 1.37 -13.39 -5.45
CA GLU A 128 1.07 -14.78 -5.79
C GLU A 128 -0.43 -15.06 -5.68
N ILE A 129 -0.97 -15.83 -6.64
CA ILE A 129 -2.32 -16.39 -6.55
C ILE A 129 -2.18 -17.87 -6.18
N GLU A 130 -2.46 -18.18 -4.92
CA GLU A 130 -2.44 -19.53 -4.36
C GLU A 130 -3.89 -19.99 -4.13
N ASN A 131 -4.43 -20.80 -5.03
CA ASN A 131 -5.82 -21.29 -4.98
C ASN A 131 -6.88 -20.17 -4.91
N ARG A 132 -7.30 -19.81 -3.69
CA ARG A 132 -8.31 -18.78 -3.37
C ARG A 132 -7.71 -17.58 -2.63
N ALA A 133 -6.39 -17.52 -2.48
CA ALA A 133 -5.68 -16.43 -1.85
C ALA A 133 -4.92 -15.61 -2.89
N PHE A 134 -4.95 -14.30 -2.72
CA PHE A 134 -3.97 -13.40 -3.33
C PHE A 134 -3.00 -12.99 -2.23
N VAL A 135 -1.78 -13.49 -2.31
CA VAL A 135 -0.74 -13.32 -1.29
C VAL A 135 0.22 -12.25 -1.78
N ALA A 136 0.36 -11.18 -1.00
CA ALA A 136 1.36 -10.15 -1.22
C ALA A 136 2.42 -10.24 -0.11
N ARG A 137 3.70 -10.34 -0.49
CA ARG A 137 4.83 -10.35 0.44
C ARG A 137 5.76 -9.19 0.09
N LEU A 138 6.23 -8.48 1.11
CA LEU A 138 7.13 -7.36 0.97
C LEU A 138 8.29 -7.56 1.94
N THR A 139 9.50 -7.61 1.40
CA THR A 139 10.72 -7.75 2.18
C THR A 139 11.58 -6.51 1.99
N LEU A 140 12.01 -5.90 3.09
CA LEU A 140 12.87 -4.73 3.11
C LEU A 140 14.20 -5.11 3.77
N TRP A 141 15.31 -4.79 3.12
CA TRP A 141 16.65 -4.92 3.69
C TRP A 141 17.30 -3.55 3.82
N ASN A 142 17.84 -3.26 5.00
CA ASN A 142 18.84 -2.23 5.16
C ASN A 142 20.15 -2.68 4.48
N ARG A 143 20.66 -1.88 3.54
CA ARG A 143 21.94 -2.12 2.83
C ARG A 143 23.03 -1.15 3.27
N GLY A 144 22.75 -0.32 4.28
CA GLY A 144 23.69 0.63 4.87
C GLY A 144 24.57 0.00 5.95
N ALA A 145 25.55 0.78 6.41
CA ALA A 145 26.46 0.40 7.49
C ALA A 145 25.92 0.74 8.89
N SER A 146 24.79 1.42 8.98
CA SER A 146 24.18 1.87 10.24
C SER A 146 22.72 1.41 10.34
N PRO A 147 22.13 1.35 11.55
CA PRO A 147 20.71 1.11 11.71
C PRO A 147 19.86 2.09 10.90
N MET A 148 18.74 1.60 10.37
CA MET A 148 17.83 2.34 9.50
C MET A 148 16.42 2.23 10.09
N PRO A 149 15.72 3.34 10.37
CA PRO A 149 14.30 3.26 10.73
C PRO A 149 13.50 2.76 9.52
N ALA A 150 12.40 2.04 9.75
CA ALA A 150 11.58 1.56 8.66
C ALA A 150 10.13 1.37 9.08
N GLY A 151 9.22 1.66 8.16
CA GLY A 151 7.81 1.30 8.24
C GLY A 151 7.30 1.10 6.82
N PHE A 152 6.60 0.01 6.54
CA PHE A 152 6.26 -0.28 5.15
C PHE A 152 4.99 -1.11 5.04
N GLY A 153 4.40 -1.11 3.85
CA GLY A 153 3.23 -1.90 3.55
C GLY A 153 2.57 -1.53 2.23
N TRP A 154 1.30 -1.86 2.14
CA TRP A 154 0.45 -1.63 0.97
C TRP A 154 -0.63 -0.61 1.27
N HIS A 155 -1.09 0.07 0.22
CA HIS A 155 -2.17 1.04 0.31
C HIS A 155 -3.36 0.62 -0.57
N PRO A 156 -4.11 -0.45 -0.20
CA PRO A 156 -5.22 -0.93 -1.01
C PRO A 156 -6.47 -0.04 -0.90
N TYR A 157 -7.17 0.09 -2.02
CA TYR A 157 -8.54 0.59 -2.09
C TYR A 157 -9.46 -0.58 -2.42
N PHE A 158 -10.56 -0.73 -1.67
CA PHE A 158 -11.57 -1.76 -1.92
C PHE A 158 -12.88 -1.12 -2.38
N ASN A 159 -13.59 -1.80 -3.29
CA ASN A 159 -14.93 -1.36 -3.67
C ASN A 159 -15.90 -1.56 -2.51
N ARG A 160 -16.76 -0.55 -2.26
CA ARG A 160 -17.80 -0.64 -1.24
C ARG A 160 -18.98 -1.53 -1.66
N ALA A 161 -19.22 -1.67 -2.95
CA ALA A 161 -20.26 -2.53 -3.50
C ALA A 161 -19.65 -3.51 -4.50
N LEU A 162 -19.98 -4.80 -4.34
CA LEU A 162 -19.53 -5.87 -5.25
C LEU A 162 -20.68 -6.45 -6.07
N THR A 163 -21.85 -6.60 -5.46
CA THR A 163 -23.03 -7.27 -6.02
C THR A 163 -24.23 -6.35 -6.20
N SER A 164 -24.47 -5.44 -5.26
CA SER A 164 -25.52 -4.43 -5.32
C SER A 164 -25.02 -3.11 -4.71
N PRO A 165 -25.34 -1.94 -5.29
CA PRO A 165 -24.98 -0.64 -4.72
C PRO A 165 -25.57 -0.37 -3.33
N GLU A 166 -26.68 -1.02 -3.00
CA GLU A 166 -27.41 -0.81 -1.73
C GLU A 166 -26.92 -1.71 -0.58
N GLU A 167 -26.05 -2.68 -0.88
CA GLU A 167 -25.55 -3.61 0.13
C GLU A 167 -24.49 -2.92 1.02
N PRO A 168 -24.68 -2.86 2.35
CA PRO A 168 -23.74 -2.19 3.23
C PRO A 168 -22.43 -2.99 3.35
N VAL A 169 -21.30 -2.28 3.37
CA VAL A 169 -20.01 -2.87 3.77
C VAL A 169 -20.03 -3.09 5.28
N HIS A 170 -19.77 -4.30 5.72
CA HIS A 170 -19.56 -4.61 7.14
C HIS A 170 -18.07 -4.67 7.44
N LEU A 171 -17.65 -4.11 8.57
CA LEU A 171 -16.27 -4.19 9.08
C LEU A 171 -16.26 -4.81 10.46
N CYS A 172 -15.23 -5.62 10.72
CA CYS A 172 -14.93 -6.19 12.02
C CYS A 172 -13.41 -6.32 12.17
N PHE A 173 -12.81 -5.65 13.16
CA PHE A 173 -11.40 -5.77 13.49
C PHE A 173 -11.14 -5.39 14.94
N GLN A 174 -10.04 -5.93 15.49
CA GLN A 174 -9.62 -5.62 16.85
C GLN A 174 -8.61 -4.47 16.84
N ALA A 175 -8.96 -3.36 17.48
CA ALA A 175 -8.08 -2.24 17.75
C ALA A 175 -8.29 -1.77 19.19
N GLN A 176 -7.22 -1.32 19.85
CA GLN A 176 -7.27 -0.87 21.25
C GLN A 176 -7.36 0.66 21.37
N SER A 177 -6.76 1.37 20.41
CA SER A 177 -6.58 2.82 20.47
C SER A 177 -6.36 3.39 19.07
N ALA A 178 -6.60 4.68 18.91
CA ALA A 178 -6.31 5.45 17.71
C ALA A 178 -5.42 6.66 18.06
N TYR A 179 -4.57 7.06 17.12
CA TYR A 179 -3.82 8.31 17.26
C TYR A 179 -4.76 9.51 17.00
N PRO A 180 -4.79 10.52 17.88
CA PRO A 180 -5.61 11.71 17.68
C PRO A 180 -5.02 12.61 16.59
N ASP A 181 -5.88 13.32 15.87
CA ASP A 181 -5.53 14.32 14.86
C ASP A 181 -6.27 15.63 15.17
N ALA A 182 -5.83 16.33 16.21
CA ALA A 182 -6.49 17.56 16.67
C ALA A 182 -6.35 18.74 15.68
N ASN A 183 -5.44 18.62 14.70
CA ASN A 183 -5.09 19.69 13.77
C ASN A 183 -5.63 19.45 12.34
N ASP A 184 -6.34 18.35 12.12
CA ASP A 184 -6.85 17.90 10.80
C ASP A 184 -5.77 17.87 9.70
N ASN A 185 -4.53 17.56 10.10
CA ASN A 185 -3.37 17.48 9.19
C ASN A 185 -2.86 16.05 9.02
N ARG A 186 -3.52 15.08 9.67
CA ARG A 186 -3.21 13.65 9.65
C ARG A 186 -1.82 13.36 10.21
N ILE A 187 -1.34 14.22 11.12
CA ILE A 187 -0.18 13.99 11.98
C ILE A 187 -0.70 13.72 13.39
N PRO A 188 -0.25 12.63 14.05
CA PRO A 188 -0.62 12.38 15.44
C PRO A 188 -0.32 13.57 16.35
N SER A 189 -1.34 14.13 16.98
CA SER A 189 -1.20 15.27 17.89
C SER A 189 -0.81 14.86 19.32
N GLY A 190 -0.59 13.56 19.56
CA GLY A 190 -0.28 13.01 20.88
C GLY A 190 -0.21 11.47 20.89
N PRO A 191 -0.08 10.86 22.08
CA PRO A 191 -0.09 9.41 22.24
C PRO A 191 -1.45 8.81 21.85
N PRO A 192 -1.50 7.50 21.51
CA PRO A 192 -2.76 6.80 21.23
C PRO A 192 -3.80 7.00 22.33
N GLN A 193 -5.04 7.24 21.94
CA GLN A 193 -6.19 7.42 22.82
C GLN A 193 -7.19 6.27 22.64
N PRO A 194 -8.04 5.97 23.65
CA PRO A 194 -9.13 5.01 23.50
C PRO A 194 -10.01 5.32 22.28
N LEU A 195 -10.55 4.28 21.64
CA LEU A 195 -11.40 4.44 20.47
C LEU A 195 -12.69 5.19 20.81
N ALA A 196 -13.07 6.14 19.96
CA ALA A 196 -14.41 6.69 19.99
C ALA A 196 -15.43 5.65 19.47
N PRO A 197 -16.73 5.76 19.83
CA PRO A 197 -17.73 4.77 19.40
C PRO A 197 -17.82 4.55 17.88
N HIS A 198 -17.55 5.58 17.07
CA HIS A 198 -17.54 5.48 15.61
C HIS A 198 -16.31 4.73 15.07
N GLN A 199 -15.24 4.59 15.86
CA GLN A 199 -13.99 3.91 15.50
C GLN A 199 -13.95 2.45 16.01
N ASP A 200 -14.85 2.07 16.91
CA ASP A 200 -14.90 0.72 17.48
C ASP A 200 -15.61 -0.26 16.55
N PHE A 201 -14.84 -1.07 15.84
CA PHE A 201 -15.31 -2.18 15.00
C PHE A 201 -14.99 -3.54 15.61
N SER A 202 -14.87 -3.63 16.95
CA SER A 202 -14.61 -4.90 17.65
C SER A 202 -15.75 -5.91 17.47
N THR A 203 -16.94 -5.43 17.14
CA THR A 203 -18.09 -6.21 16.67
C THR A 203 -18.43 -5.81 15.23
N GLU A 204 -18.92 -6.77 14.45
CA GLU A 204 -19.28 -6.52 13.06
C GLU A 204 -20.40 -5.47 12.98
N LYS A 205 -20.16 -4.41 12.22
CA LYS A 205 -21.14 -3.34 11.98
C LYS A 205 -20.96 -2.71 10.60
N PRO A 206 -22.01 -2.06 10.05
CA PRO A 206 -21.89 -1.38 8.77
C PRO A 206 -20.92 -0.19 8.85
N LEU A 207 -20.10 -0.03 7.82
CA LEU A 207 -19.32 1.17 7.57
C LEU A 207 -20.27 2.25 7.03
N THR A 208 -20.61 3.21 7.87
CA THR A 208 -21.43 4.36 7.46
C THR A 208 -20.67 5.25 6.45
N PRO A 209 -21.37 5.97 5.56
CA PRO A 209 -20.78 6.96 4.66
C PRO A 209 -19.98 8.04 5.41
#